data_AF-A0A7S3UPV6-F1
#
_entry.id   AF-A0A7S3UPV6-F1
#
_cell.length_a   1.000
_cell.length_b   1.000
_cell.length_c   1.000
_cell.angle_alpha   90.00
_cell.angle_beta   90.00
_cell.angle_gamma   90.00
#
_symmetry.space_group_name_H-M   'P 1'
#
loop_
_entity.id
_entity.type
_entity.pdbx_description
1 polymer ?
#
loop_
_entity_poly.entity_id
_entity_poly.type
_entity_poly.pdbx_seq_one_letter_code
_entity_poly.pdbx_strand_id
1 'polypeptide(L)'
;IQDALSAPGIRWHPLEKYREDLAQHVVHFKGFGRLLDFTNKHTQQGAASCIEFVRQQGFSTLAWDGDSFSEESFTRLIPDIVAATGVKLVAFLLDSHRERFYRSWSRRGVEVDVYLVPRVGILN
;
A
#
# COMPACT_ATOMS: atom_id res chain seq x y z
N ILE A 1 -2.83 -13.34 21.52
CA ILE A 1 -3.31 -12.21 20.68
C ILE A 1 -2.81 -12.40 19.24
N GLN A 2 -2.97 -13.61 18.66
CA GLN A 2 -2.56 -13.88 17.28
C GLN A 2 -3.77 -13.96 16.32
N ASP A 3 -4.99 -14.20 16.84
CA ASP A 3 -6.21 -14.36 16.03
C ASP A 3 -7.07 -13.09 15.87
N ALA A 4 -6.63 -11.93 16.37
CA ALA A 4 -7.48 -10.73 16.40
C ALA A 4 -7.46 -9.88 15.10
N LEU A 5 -6.59 -10.19 14.13
CA LEU A 5 -6.36 -9.37 12.92
C LEU A 5 -6.45 -10.18 11.63
N SER A 6 -7.39 -11.12 11.54
CA SER A 6 -7.73 -11.82 10.29
C SER A 6 -8.88 -11.09 9.58
N ALA A 7 -8.56 -10.30 8.55
CA ALA A 7 -9.54 -9.74 7.63
C ALA A 7 -9.38 -10.43 6.27
N PRO A 8 -10.50 -10.67 5.54
CA PRO A 8 -10.42 -11.01 4.12
C PRO A 8 -9.56 -9.96 3.40
N GLY A 9 -8.53 -10.43 2.69
CA GLY A 9 -7.66 -9.59 1.87
C GLY A 9 -6.34 -9.16 2.51
N ILE A 10 -6.16 -9.14 3.83
CA ILE A 10 -4.85 -8.78 4.43
C ILE A 10 -4.09 -10.04 4.84
N ARG A 11 -2.92 -10.26 4.22
CA ARG A 11 -2.02 -11.39 4.51
C ARG A 11 -0.76 -10.88 5.20
N TRP A 12 -0.50 -11.38 6.41
CA TRP A 12 0.64 -10.97 7.21
C TRP A 12 1.82 -11.94 7.04
N HIS A 13 2.98 -11.40 6.73
CA HIS A 13 4.21 -12.17 6.51
C HIS A 13 5.35 -11.62 7.37
N PRO A 14 6.23 -12.48 7.92
CA PRO A 14 7.50 -12.00 8.45
C PRO A 14 8.39 -11.45 7.32
N LEU A 15 9.24 -10.46 7.61
CA LEU A 15 10.09 -9.82 6.61
C LEU A 15 10.95 -10.82 5.81
N GLU A 16 11.52 -11.83 6.47
CA GLU A 16 12.34 -12.90 5.85
C GLU A 16 11.62 -13.71 4.76
N LYS A 17 10.29 -13.63 4.66
CA LYS A 17 9.53 -14.27 3.57
C LYS A 17 9.49 -13.41 2.31
N TYR A 18 9.86 -12.14 2.39
CA TYR A 18 9.95 -11.28 1.21
C TYR A 18 11.09 -11.76 0.31
N ARG A 19 10.81 -11.83 -0.99
CA ARG A 19 11.70 -12.35 -2.01
C ARG A 19 11.82 -11.33 -3.12
N GLU A 20 12.84 -10.47 -3.01
CA GLU A 20 13.14 -9.41 -3.98
C GLU A 20 13.28 -9.95 -5.40
N ASP A 21 13.85 -11.15 -5.54
CA ASP A 21 14.05 -11.84 -6.82
C ASP A 21 12.74 -12.23 -7.52
N LEU A 22 11.63 -12.31 -6.78
CA LEU A 22 10.29 -12.55 -7.32
C LEU A 22 9.51 -11.26 -7.61
N ALA A 23 9.98 -10.13 -7.09
CA ALA A 23 9.35 -8.82 -7.29
C ALA A 23 9.82 -8.23 -8.63
N GLN A 24 9.25 -8.71 -9.73
CA GLN A 24 9.57 -8.19 -11.07
C GLN A 24 8.77 -6.91 -11.35
N HIS A 25 9.44 -5.81 -11.67
CA HIS A 25 8.84 -4.53 -12.02
C HIS A 25 7.89 -3.95 -10.94
N VAL A 26 8.52 -3.40 -9.91
CA VAL A 26 7.86 -2.80 -8.75
C VAL A 26 7.78 -1.28 -8.93
N VAL A 27 6.64 -0.69 -8.56
CA VAL A 27 6.53 0.74 -8.30
C VAL A 27 6.37 0.98 -6.81
N HIS A 28 7.21 1.84 -6.22
CA HIS A 28 7.06 2.27 -4.83
C HIS A 28 6.30 3.59 -4.78
N PHE A 29 5.19 3.60 -4.06
CA PHE A 29 4.40 4.81 -3.84
C PHE A 29 4.81 5.45 -2.52
N LYS A 30 5.25 6.69 -2.62
CA LYS A 30 5.60 7.55 -1.50
C LYS A 30 5.05 8.93 -1.72
N GLY A 31 4.54 9.54 -0.66
CA GLY A 31 3.98 10.88 -0.74
C GLY A 31 3.63 11.43 0.62
N PHE A 32 3.07 12.62 0.62
CA PHE A 32 2.55 13.25 1.83
C PHE A 32 1.22 12.62 2.21
N GLY A 33 1.02 12.42 3.53
CA GLY A 33 -0.15 11.71 4.03
C GLY A 33 -1.46 12.51 4.03
N ARG A 34 -1.47 13.80 3.64
CA ARG A 34 -2.64 14.69 3.69
C ARG A 34 -2.54 15.83 2.66
N LEU A 35 -3.63 16.59 2.54
CA LEU A 35 -3.80 17.83 1.74
C LEU A 35 -3.99 17.64 0.22
N LEU A 36 -4.22 16.42 -0.25
CA LEU A 36 -4.70 16.21 -1.61
C LEU A 36 -6.21 16.41 -1.66
N ASP A 37 -6.65 17.44 -2.36
CA ASP A 37 -8.07 17.67 -2.66
C ASP A 37 -8.46 17.00 -3.98
N PHE A 38 -9.14 15.86 -3.91
CA PHE A 38 -9.63 15.13 -5.09
C PHE A 38 -10.90 15.71 -5.71
N THR A 39 -11.43 16.82 -5.18
CA THR A 39 -12.46 17.62 -5.86
C THR A 39 -11.83 18.66 -6.79
N ASN A 40 -10.55 18.99 -6.59
CA ASN A 40 -9.80 19.88 -7.47
C ASN A 40 -9.47 19.20 -8.81
N LYS A 41 -9.77 19.88 -9.92
CA LYS A 41 -9.55 19.35 -11.28
C LYS A 41 -8.09 18.98 -11.57
N HIS A 42 -7.12 19.73 -11.06
CA HIS A 42 -5.70 19.42 -11.26
C HIS A 42 -5.29 18.16 -10.51
N THR A 43 -5.77 17.97 -9.28
CA THR A 43 -5.54 16.72 -8.53
C THR A 43 -6.18 15.53 -9.23
N GLN A 44 -7.40 15.69 -9.76
CA GLN A 44 -8.08 14.64 -10.53
C GLN A 44 -7.30 14.26 -11.80
N GLN A 45 -6.79 15.26 -12.53
CA GLN A 45 -5.94 15.03 -13.71
C GLN A 45 -4.63 14.33 -13.33
N GLY A 46 -4.01 14.73 -12.23
CA GLY A 46 -2.81 14.08 -11.70
C GLY A 46 -3.07 12.62 -11.29
N ALA A 47 -4.20 12.37 -10.63
CA ALA A 47 -4.64 11.03 -10.26
C ALA A 47 -4.85 10.13 -11.49
N ALA A 48 -5.58 10.62 -12.49
CA ALA A 48 -5.82 9.90 -13.73
C ALA A 48 -4.50 9.61 -14.47
N SER A 49 -3.60 10.59 -14.53
CA SER A 49 -2.28 10.43 -15.17
C SER A 49 -1.41 9.42 -14.42
N CYS A 50 -1.51 9.38 -13.08
CA CYS A 50 -0.78 8.41 -12.26
C CYS A 50 -1.27 6.98 -12.50
N ILE A 51 -2.60 6.76 -12.51
CA ILE A 51 -3.19 5.45 -12.82
C ILE A 51 -2.78 4.99 -14.22
N GLU A 52 -2.88 5.90 -15.20
CA GLU A 52 -2.50 5.61 -16.58
C GLU A 52 -1.01 5.30 -16.71
N PHE A 53 -0.14 6.02 -16.00
CA PHE A 53 1.28 5.72 -15.95
C PHE A 53 1.53 4.30 -15.43
N VAL A 54 0.94 3.92 -14.29
CA VAL A 54 1.11 2.57 -13.73
C VAL A 54 0.65 1.51 -14.73
N ARG A 55 -0.49 1.75 -15.39
CA ARG A 55 -1.05 0.86 -16.42
C ARG A 55 -0.12 0.69 -17.62
N GLN A 56 0.40 1.79 -18.16
CA GLN A 56 1.26 1.78 -19.35
C GLN A 56 2.62 1.14 -19.08
N GLN A 57 3.20 1.37 -17.89
CA GLN A 57 4.45 0.73 -17.53
C GLN A 57 4.27 -0.77 -17.28
N GLY A 58 3.08 -1.23 -16.89
CA GLY A 58 2.85 -2.66 -16.64
C GLY A 58 3.61 -3.14 -15.42
N PHE A 59 3.58 -2.37 -14.33
CA PHE A 59 4.11 -2.81 -13.04
C PHE A 59 3.32 -4.02 -12.55
N SER A 60 4.01 -5.02 -11.99
CA SER A 60 3.34 -6.19 -11.41
C SER A 60 3.01 -6.01 -9.93
N THR A 61 3.74 -5.10 -9.26
CA THR A 61 3.66 -4.88 -7.82
C THR A 61 3.70 -3.39 -7.50
N LEU A 62 2.80 -2.95 -6.62
CA LEU A 62 2.81 -1.63 -5.98
C LEU A 62 3.19 -1.83 -4.51
N ALA A 63 4.31 -1.22 -4.12
CA ALA A 63 4.80 -1.23 -2.75
C ALA A 63 4.54 0.13 -2.05
N TRP A 64 4.27 0.15 -0.74
CA TRP A 64 4.27 1.38 0.07
C TRP A 64 4.61 1.13 1.55
N ASP A 65 4.84 2.20 2.31
CA ASP A 65 5.33 2.20 3.69
C ASP A 65 4.26 1.83 4.74
N GLY A 66 3.13 1.25 4.31
CA GLY A 66 2.06 0.84 5.20
C GLY A 66 1.28 2.01 5.83
N ASP A 67 1.30 3.19 5.22
CA ASP A 67 0.51 4.34 5.64
C ASP A 67 -0.98 4.00 5.72
N SER A 68 -1.69 4.66 6.64
CA SER A 68 -3.15 4.54 6.73
C SER A 68 -3.80 5.11 5.47
N PHE A 69 -4.85 4.45 5.00
CA PHE A 69 -5.77 5.02 4.03
C PHE A 69 -6.31 6.36 4.54
N SER A 70 -6.27 7.36 3.66
CA SER A 70 -6.85 8.69 3.84
C SER A 70 -7.42 9.17 2.51
N GLU A 71 -8.61 9.80 2.57
CA GLU A 71 -9.28 10.44 1.42
C GLU A 71 -8.51 11.67 0.90
N GLU A 72 -7.58 12.20 1.70
CA GLU A 72 -6.76 13.39 1.42
C GLU A 72 -5.30 13.04 1.08
N SER A 73 -5.03 11.79 0.73
CA SER A 73 -3.67 11.24 0.56
C SER A 73 -3.53 10.44 -0.73
N PHE A 74 -2.30 10.20 -1.17
CA PHE A 74 -2.01 9.31 -2.29
C PHE A 74 -2.57 7.89 -2.04
N THR A 75 -2.68 7.47 -0.77
CA THR A 75 -3.25 6.16 -0.39
C THR A 75 -4.69 5.99 -0.87
N ARG A 76 -5.43 7.09 -1.11
CA ARG A 76 -6.77 7.07 -1.71
C ARG A 76 -6.77 6.38 -3.08
N LEU A 77 -5.68 6.55 -3.84
CA LEU A 77 -5.57 6.05 -5.22
C LEU A 77 -5.28 4.56 -5.30
N ILE A 78 -4.78 3.95 -4.22
CA ILE A 78 -4.34 2.55 -4.25
C ILE A 78 -5.47 1.60 -4.71
N PRO A 79 -6.71 1.67 -4.18
CA PRO A 79 -7.82 0.87 -4.68
C PRO A 79 -8.12 1.08 -6.17
N ASP A 80 -8.10 2.33 -6.65
CA ASP A 80 -8.39 2.66 -8.05
C ASP A 80 -7.31 2.11 -8.98
N ILE A 81 -6.04 2.17 -8.56
CA ILE A 81 -4.90 1.59 -9.30
C ILE A 81 -5.07 0.07 -9.39
N VAL A 82 -5.40 -0.61 -8.29
CA VAL A 82 -5.61 -2.07 -8.29
C VAL A 82 -6.75 -2.44 -9.23
N ALA A 83 -7.88 -1.74 -9.16
CA ALA A 83 -9.02 -1.98 -10.03
C ALA A 83 -8.68 -1.80 -11.52
N ALA A 84 -7.85 -0.81 -11.85
CA ALA A 84 -7.47 -0.50 -13.23
C ALA A 84 -6.36 -1.39 -13.81
N THR A 85 -5.48 -1.93 -12.96
CA THR A 85 -4.23 -2.59 -13.41
C THR A 85 -4.07 -4.03 -12.97
N GLY A 86 -4.79 -4.48 -11.93
CA GLY A 86 -4.60 -5.80 -11.32
C GLY A 86 -3.25 -5.95 -10.60
N VAL A 87 -2.56 -4.85 -10.32
CA VAL A 87 -1.26 -4.86 -9.63
C VAL A 87 -1.38 -5.50 -8.24
N LYS A 88 -0.37 -6.27 -7.84
CA LYS A 88 -0.28 -6.83 -6.48
C LYS A 88 0.09 -5.73 -5.49
N LEU A 89 -0.53 -5.73 -4.33
CA LEU A 89 -0.22 -4.78 -3.26
C LEU A 89 0.72 -5.39 -2.23
N VAL A 90 1.81 -4.67 -1.96
CA VAL A 90 2.76 -5.02 -0.92
C VAL A 90 2.93 -3.83 0.03
N ALA A 91 2.78 -4.07 1.34
CA ALA A 91 3.07 -3.05 2.34
C ALA A 91 4.20 -3.51 3.26
N PHE A 92 5.13 -2.61 3.56
CA PHE A 92 6.14 -2.84 4.60
C PHE A 92 5.73 -2.07 5.85
N LEU A 93 5.56 -2.77 6.97
CA LEU A 93 4.95 -2.19 8.16
C LEU A 93 5.71 -2.61 9.42
N LEU A 94 5.99 -1.67 10.32
CA LEU A 94 6.47 -2.03 11.65
C LEU A 94 5.45 -2.90 12.38
N ASP A 95 5.91 -3.94 13.06
CA ASP A 95 5.04 -4.89 13.77
C ASP A 95 4.08 -4.22 14.77
N SER A 96 4.55 -3.15 15.42
CA SER A 96 3.74 -2.34 16.35
C SER A 96 2.59 -1.57 15.70
N HIS A 97 2.53 -1.49 14.37
CA HIS A 97 1.50 -0.75 13.64
C HIS A 97 0.42 -1.65 13.01
N ARG A 98 0.46 -2.97 13.24
CA ARG A 98 -0.51 -3.92 12.66
C ARG A 98 -1.96 -3.49 12.87
N GLU A 99 -2.33 -3.13 14.10
CA GLU A 99 -3.71 -2.77 14.42
C GLU A 99 -4.17 -1.49 13.69
N ARG A 100 -3.31 -0.47 13.62
CA ARG A 100 -3.56 0.76 12.85
C ARG A 100 -3.83 0.43 11.38
N PHE A 101 -2.94 -0.36 10.79
CA PHE A 101 -3.04 -0.75 9.39
C PHE A 101 -4.34 -1.52 9.12
N TYR A 102 -4.61 -2.54 9.95
CA TYR A 102 -5.82 -3.35 9.86
C TYR A 102 -7.09 -2.51 9.90
N ARG A 103 -7.23 -1.62 10.90
CA ARG A 103 -8.41 -0.75 11.03
C ARG A 103 -8.60 0.15 9.80
N SER A 104 -7.50 0.59 9.20
CA SER A 104 -7.52 1.50 8.05
C SER A 104 -7.87 0.81 6.72
N TRP A 105 -7.33 -0.39 6.50
CA TRP A 105 -7.37 -1.07 5.20
C TRP A 105 -8.37 -2.22 5.09
N SER A 106 -8.76 -2.86 6.20
CA SER A 106 -9.62 -4.07 6.20
C SER A 106 -10.98 -3.90 5.50
N ARG A 107 -11.48 -2.67 5.38
CA ARG A 107 -12.79 -2.35 4.75
C ARG A 107 -12.66 -1.86 3.31
N ARG A 108 -11.46 -1.82 2.75
CA ARG A 108 -11.18 -1.22 1.43
C ARG A 108 -11.31 -2.20 0.26
N GLY A 109 -11.56 -3.49 0.54
CA GLY A 109 -11.83 -4.50 -0.49
C GLY A 109 -10.63 -4.81 -1.39
N VAL A 110 -9.41 -4.50 -0.93
CA VAL A 110 -8.16 -4.81 -1.64
C VAL A 110 -7.41 -5.93 -0.94
N GLU A 111 -6.73 -6.75 -1.73
CA GLU A 111 -5.81 -7.75 -1.19
C GLU A 111 -4.42 -7.16 -1.02
N VAL A 112 -3.81 -7.34 0.16
CA VAL A 112 -2.50 -6.79 0.51
C VAL A 112 -1.65 -7.86 1.18
N ASP A 113 -0.43 -8.06 0.67
CA ASP A 113 0.62 -8.78 1.36
C ASP A 113 1.45 -7.80 2.22
N VAL A 114 1.36 -7.94 3.54
CA VAL A 114 2.04 -7.06 4.49
C VAL A 114 3.26 -7.77 5.07
N TYR A 115 4.44 -7.24 4.82
CA TYR A 115 5.69 -7.72 5.37
C TYR A 115 6.07 -6.91 6.60
N LEU A 116 6.27 -7.61 7.71
CA LEU A 116 6.43 -7.00 9.01
C LEU A 116 7.89 -6.74 9.30
N VAL A 117 8.24 -5.46 9.34
CA VAL A 117 9.59 -5.00 9.62
C VAL A 117 9.80 -5.03 11.14
N PRO A 118 10.81 -5.75 11.65
CA PRO A 118 11.16 -5.67 13.07
C PRO A 118 11.55 -4.22 13.41
N ARG A 119 11.46 -3.82 14.68
CA ARG A 119 11.97 -2.50 15.09
C ARG A 119 13.41 -2.38 14.59
N VAL A 120 13.67 -1.38 13.75
CA VAL A 120 15.04 -0.95 13.47
C VAL A 120 15.57 -0.43 14.80
N GLY A 121 16.42 -1.23 15.45
CA GLY A 121 17.22 -0.74 16.55
C GLY A 121 18.02 0.45 16.01
N ILE A 122 18.04 1.54 16.77
CA ILE A 122 19.09 2.55 16.57
C ILE A 122 20.39 1.73 16.62
N LEU A 123 21.16 1.75 15.54
CA LEU A 123 22.52 1.21 15.56
C LEU A 123 23.24 2.00 16.66
N ASN A 124 23.49 1.34 17.80
CA ASN A 124 24.26 1.91 18.90
C ASN A 124 25.69 2.22 18.44
#